data_AF-A0A5C8WTX0-F1
#
_entry.id   AF-A0A5C8WTX0-F1
#
_cell.length_a   1.000
_cell.length_b   1.000
_cell.length_c   1.000
_cell.angle_alpha   90.00
_cell.angle_beta   90.00
_cell.angle_gamma   90.00
#
_symmetry.space_group_name_H-M   'P 1'
#
loop_
_entity.id
_entity.type
_entity.pdbx_description
1 polymer ?
#
loop_
_entity_poly.entity_id
_entity_poly.type
_entity_poly.pdbx_seq_one_letter_code
_entity_poly.pdbx_strand_id
1 'polypeptide(L)'
;MTGVPRHLRNPRRWYDSDGIEQPPATIANSKANGARGLLVYCGCGHSGEMPFDGLSDDLPVSDVALRLVCSACKRKDRISTRPDFTGVHTGLGPRLRSVE
;
A
#
# COMPACT_ATOMS: atom_id res chain seq x y z
N MET A 1 -25.78 4.81 6.04
CA MET A 1 -25.15 4.73 4.70
C MET A 1 -25.19 3.27 4.27
N THR A 2 -25.70 2.96 3.08
CA THR A 2 -25.69 1.59 2.55
C THR A 2 -24.32 1.32 1.91
N GLY A 3 -23.69 0.20 2.26
CA GLY A 3 -22.39 -0.17 1.70
C GLY A 3 -22.46 -0.62 0.24
N VAL A 4 -21.30 -0.64 -0.42
CA VAL A 4 -21.15 -1.03 -1.82
C VAL A 4 -21.22 -2.56 -1.94
N PRO A 5 -22.13 -3.12 -2.77
CA PRO A 5 -22.20 -4.55 -3.04
C PRO A 5 -20.86 -5.09 -3.55
N ARG A 6 -20.47 -6.30 -3.14
CA ARG A 6 -19.15 -6.91 -3.45
C ARG A 6 -18.79 -6.88 -4.93
N HIS A 7 -19.75 -7.10 -5.83
CA HIS A 7 -19.53 -7.14 -7.28
C HIS A 7 -19.33 -5.75 -7.92
N LEU A 8 -19.61 -4.67 -7.19
CA LEU A 8 -19.41 -3.28 -7.62
C LEU A 8 -18.22 -2.59 -6.93
N ARG A 9 -17.55 -3.28 -5.99
CA ARG A 9 -16.42 -2.73 -5.25
C ARG A 9 -15.21 -2.53 -6.15
N ASN A 10 -14.53 -1.40 -6.01
CA ASN A 10 -13.25 -1.18 -6.67
C ASN A 10 -12.20 -2.14 -6.07
N PRO A 11 -11.58 -3.06 -6.85
CA PRO A 11 -10.64 -4.04 -6.32
C PRO A 11 -9.38 -3.43 -5.67
N ARG A 12 -9.10 -2.15 -5.93
CA ARG A 12 -7.96 -1.41 -5.37
C ARG A 12 -8.25 -0.74 -4.04
N ARG A 13 -9.52 -0.75 -3.61
CA ARG A 13 -9.98 -0.10 -2.38
C ARG A 13 -10.34 -1.16 -1.35
N TRP A 14 -10.13 -0.81 -0.09
CA TRP A 14 -10.54 -1.65 1.01
C TRP A 14 -11.95 -1.25 1.45
N TYR A 15 -12.74 -2.26 1.80
CA TYR A 15 -14.09 -2.10 2.31
C TYR A 15 -14.21 -2.93 3.59
N ASP A 16 -14.93 -2.41 4.58
CA ASP A 16 -15.23 -3.14 5.80
C ASP A 16 -16.32 -4.23 5.58
N SER A 17 -16.75 -4.85 6.68
CA SER A 17 -17.80 -5.88 6.69
C SER A 17 -19.12 -5.38 6.14
N ASP A 18 -19.44 -4.11 6.39
CA ASP A 18 -20.69 -3.47 5.97
C ASP A 18 -20.61 -2.99 4.51
N GLY A 19 -19.42 -3.03 3.91
CA GLY A 19 -19.17 -2.59 2.55
C GLY A 19 -18.96 -1.10 2.41
N ILE A 20 -18.62 -0.41 3.49
CA ILE A 20 -18.21 0.99 3.44
C ILE A 20 -16.75 1.03 3.01
N GLU A 21 -16.46 1.87 2.02
CA GLU A 21 -15.09 2.09 1.55
C GLU A 21 -14.28 2.78 2.65
N GLN A 22 -13.15 2.20 3.00
CA GLN A 22 -12.23 2.77 3.99
C GLN A 22 -11.18 3.61 3.27
N PRO A 23 -10.87 4.82 3.78
CA PRO A 23 -9.89 5.69 3.15
C PRO A 23 -8.51 5.00 3.12
N PRO A 24 -7.81 5.02 1.98
CA PRO A 24 -6.49 4.43 1.89
C PRO A 24 -5.48 5.26 2.68
N ALA A 25 -4.40 4.62 3.16
CA ALA A 25 -3.27 5.34 3.72
C ALA A 25 -2.65 6.27 2.66
N THR A 26 -2.49 7.54 3.00
CA THR A 26 -1.84 8.55 2.16
C THR A 26 -0.34 8.63 2.45
N ILE A 27 0.39 9.36 1.61
CA ILE A 27 1.81 9.67 1.86
C ILE A 27 1.97 10.43 3.18
N ALA A 28 1.13 11.43 3.45
CA ALA A 28 1.15 12.17 4.71
C ALA A 28 0.92 11.26 5.92
N ASN A 29 -0.11 10.41 5.86
CA ASN A 29 -0.42 9.45 6.92
C ASN A 29 0.75 8.49 7.16
N SER A 30 1.39 8.01 6.09
CA SER A 30 2.55 7.11 6.18
C SER A 30 3.74 7.78 6.86
N LYS A 31 4.10 9.00 6.44
CA LYS A 31 5.18 9.80 7.06
C LYS A 31 4.90 10.04 8.54
N ALA A 32 3.67 10.43 8.89
CA ALA A 32 3.27 10.69 10.27
C ALA A 32 3.38 9.45 11.18
N ASN A 33 3.26 8.24 10.61
CA ASN A 33 3.44 6.97 11.31
C ASN A 33 4.88 6.43 11.24
N GLY A 34 5.83 7.25 10.76
CA GLY A 34 7.26 6.93 10.75
C GLY A 34 7.74 6.19 9.49
N ALA A 35 6.90 6.00 8.47
CA ALA A 35 7.39 5.43 7.22
C ALA A 35 8.48 6.32 6.61
N ARG A 36 9.54 5.71 6.10
CA ARG A 36 10.68 6.42 5.47
C ARG A 36 10.58 6.50 3.95
N GLY A 37 9.68 5.72 3.35
CA GLY A 37 9.49 5.64 1.91
C GLY A 37 8.47 4.56 1.56
N LEU A 38 8.62 3.99 0.38
CA LEU A 38 7.75 2.96 -0.18
C LEU A 38 8.53 1.70 -0.52
N LEU A 39 7.96 0.56 -0.17
CA LEU A 39 8.33 -0.74 -0.73
C LEU A 39 7.48 -0.99 -1.98
N VAL A 40 8.12 -1.38 -3.07
CA VAL A 40 7.50 -1.64 -4.37
C VAL A 40 7.68 -3.11 -4.73
N TYR A 41 6.59 -3.79 -5.08
CA TYR A 41 6.61 -5.21 -5.46
C TYR A 41 5.93 -5.43 -6.79
N CYS A 42 6.56 -6.20 -7.67
CA CYS A 42 5.98 -6.67 -8.92
C CYS A 42 5.65 -8.16 -8.82
N GLY A 43 4.53 -8.58 -9.43
CA GLY A 43 4.14 -9.98 -9.54
C GLY A 43 5.09 -10.89 -10.33
N CYS A 44 6.19 -10.37 -10.90
CA CYS A 44 7.26 -11.17 -11.49
C CYS A 44 8.40 -11.49 -10.49
N GLY A 45 8.29 -11.07 -9.23
CA GLY A 45 9.30 -11.28 -8.19
C GLY A 45 10.32 -10.13 -8.04
N HIS A 46 10.29 -9.14 -8.93
CA HIS A 46 11.13 -7.94 -8.80
C HIS A 46 10.55 -6.99 -7.74
N SER A 47 11.40 -6.47 -6.86
CA SER A 47 11.05 -5.52 -5.80
C SER A 47 12.12 -4.46 -5.60
N GLY A 48 11.76 -3.36 -4.96
CA GLY A 48 12.69 -2.30 -4.61
C GLY A 48 12.09 -1.29 -3.64
N GLU A 49 12.88 -0.29 -3.29
CA GLU A 49 12.51 0.81 -2.39
C GLU A 49 12.43 2.11 -3.19
N MET A 50 11.54 3.02 -2.78
CA MET A 50 11.33 4.32 -3.41
C MET A 50 11.13 5.41 -2.33
N PRO A 51 11.85 6.54 -2.39
CA PRO A 51 11.64 7.64 -1.45
C PRO A 51 10.28 8.31 -1.68
N PHE A 52 9.80 9.08 -0.70
CA PHE A 52 8.58 9.88 -0.86
C PHE A 52 8.76 11.16 -1.70
N ASP A 53 9.99 11.45 -2.13
CA ASP A 53 10.33 12.69 -2.81
C ASP A 53 9.50 12.90 -4.09
N GLY A 54 8.90 14.08 -4.21
CA GLY A 54 8.05 14.45 -5.34
C GLY A 54 6.65 13.83 -5.32
N LEU A 55 6.29 13.02 -4.31
CA LEU A 55 4.93 12.52 -4.14
C LEU A 55 4.08 13.51 -3.35
N SER A 56 2.84 13.73 -3.81
CA SER A 56 1.86 14.54 -3.09
C SER A 56 1.45 13.85 -1.79
N ASP A 57 1.30 14.64 -0.74
CA ASP A 57 0.94 14.18 0.60
C ASP A 57 -0.46 13.52 0.66
N ASP A 58 -1.39 13.94 -0.20
CA ASP A 58 -2.74 13.36 -0.32
C ASP A 58 -2.78 12.11 -1.20
N LEU A 59 -1.69 11.76 -1.88
CA LEU A 59 -1.65 10.60 -2.77
C LEU A 59 -1.81 9.31 -1.96
N PRO A 60 -2.79 8.44 -2.28
CA PRO A 60 -2.85 7.13 -1.68
C PRO A 60 -1.61 6.31 -2.01
N VAL A 61 -1.02 5.67 -1.01
CA VAL A 61 0.16 4.81 -1.18
C VAL A 61 -0.06 3.77 -2.25
N SER A 62 -1.23 3.13 -2.27
CA SER A 62 -1.60 2.11 -3.27
C SER A 62 -1.61 2.65 -4.70
N ASP A 63 -1.91 3.94 -4.89
CA ASP A 63 -2.10 4.57 -6.20
C ASP A 63 -0.79 5.02 -6.82
N VAL A 64 0.29 5.09 -6.05
CA VAL A 64 1.66 5.24 -6.57
C VAL A 64 1.97 4.15 -7.60
N ALA A 65 1.55 2.91 -7.35
CA ALA A 65 1.75 1.79 -8.25
C ALA A 65 1.21 2.02 -9.68
N LEU A 66 0.16 2.84 -9.85
CA LEU A 66 -0.44 3.14 -11.16
C LEU A 66 0.49 3.97 -12.06
N ARG A 67 1.49 4.63 -11.46
CA ARG A 67 2.48 5.47 -12.17
C ARG A 67 3.76 4.72 -12.51
N LEU A 68 3.88 3.46 -12.12
CA LEU A 68 5.12 2.68 -12.24
C LEU A 68 5.05 1.69 -13.42
N VAL A 69 6.23 1.33 -13.93
CA VAL A 69 6.42 0.19 -14.84
C VAL A 69 7.57 -0.65 -14.32
N CYS A 70 7.40 -1.97 -14.30
CA CYS A 70 8.46 -2.86 -13.83
C CYS A 70 9.62 -2.83 -14.82
N SER A 71 10.83 -2.51 -14.35
CA SER A 71 12.02 -2.50 -15.21
C SER A 71 12.40 -3.90 -15.73
N ALA A 72 12.06 -4.96 -15.00
CA ALA A 72 12.34 -6.34 -15.40
C ALA A 72 11.34 -6.87 -16.44
N CYS A 73 10.04 -6.87 -16.15
CA CYS A 73 9.01 -7.48 -17.02
C CYS A 73 8.23 -6.48 -17.90
N LYS A 74 8.48 -5.17 -17.74
CA LYS A 74 7.84 -4.07 -18.49
C LYS A 74 6.31 -3.96 -18.34
N ARG A 75 5.72 -4.68 -17.39
CA ARG A 75 4.28 -4.64 -17.05
C ARG A 75 3.99 -3.56 -16.00
N LYS A 76 2.78 -2.98 -16.05
CA LYS A 76 2.27 -1.98 -15.08
C LYS A 76 1.16 -2.52 -14.18
N ASP A 77 0.43 -3.52 -14.66
CA ASP A 77 -0.78 -4.10 -14.06
C ASP A 77 -0.54 -5.00 -12.83
N ARG A 78 0.74 -5.27 -12.51
CA ARG A 78 1.13 -6.23 -11.48
C ARG A 78 2.03 -5.61 -10.40
N ILE A 79 1.90 -4.30 -10.18
CA ILE A 79 2.71 -3.56 -9.21
C ILE A 79 1.85 -3.20 -8.00
N SER A 80 2.42 -3.38 -6.81
CA SER A 80 1.83 -2.93 -5.55
C SER A 80 2.88 -2.15 -4.75
N THR A 81 2.40 -1.19 -3.97
CA THR A 81 3.22 -0.29 -3.15
C THR A 81 2.74 -0.35 -1.71
N ARG A 82 3.67 -0.30 -0.76
CA ARG A 82 3.41 -0.31 0.69
C ARG A 82 4.30 0.71 1.38
N PRO A 83 3.90 1.29 2.51
CA PRO A 83 4.81 2.12 3.30
C PRO A 83 5.98 1.28 3.82
N ASP A 84 7.19 1.84 3.78
CA ASP A 84 8.38 1.24 4.38
C ASP A 84 8.53 1.68 5.84
N PHE A 85 8.22 0.77 6.76
CA PHE A 85 8.39 0.95 8.20
C PHE A 85 9.64 0.23 8.74
N THR A 86 10.59 -0.15 7.88
CA THR A 86 11.82 -0.83 8.32
C THR A 86 12.58 0.05 9.32
N GLY A 87 12.87 -0.50 10.50
CA GLY A 87 13.54 0.23 11.59
C GLY A 87 12.62 1.13 12.42
N VAL A 88 11.32 1.20 12.11
CA VAL A 88 10.34 1.88 12.96
C VAL A 88 9.95 0.95 14.10
N HIS A 89 10.57 1.16 15.26
CA HIS A 89 10.20 0.45 16.48
C HIS A 89 9.03 1.18 17.18
N THR A 90 7.82 1.10 16.63
CA THR A 90 6.65 1.28 17.48
C THR A 90 6.60 0.04 18.37
N GLY A 91 7.02 0.18 19.63
CA GLY A 91 7.17 -0.94 20.57
C GLY A 91 5.97 -1.89 20.54
N LEU A 92 6.25 -3.19 20.56
CA LEU A 92 5.31 -4.31 20.34
C LEU A 92 4.71 -4.39 18.91
N GLY A 93 5.55 -4.74 17.93
CA GLY A 93 5.03 -5.57 16.84
C GLY A 93 4.39 -6.82 17.45
N PRO A 94 3.21 -7.29 16.97
CA PRO A 94 2.62 -8.52 17.49
C PRO A 94 3.66 -9.63 17.36
N ARG A 95 3.89 -10.38 18.44
CA ARG A 95 4.63 -11.65 18.38
C ARG A 95 3.74 -12.65 17.64
N LEU A 96 3.57 -12.45 16.34
CA LEU A 96 2.91 -13.39 15.45
C LEU A 96 3.74 -14.67 15.54
N ARG A 97 3.16 -15.70 16.15
CA ARG A 97 3.70 -17.05 16.12
C ARG A 97 2.96 -17.79 15.03
N SER A 98 3.69 -18.62 14.28
CA SER A 98 3.07 -19.60 13.41
C SER A 98 2.16 -20.48 14.27
N VAL A 99 0.92 -20.67 13.85
CA VAL A 99 0.03 -21.69 14.40
C VAL A 99 0.17 -22.87 13.44
N GLU A 100 1.17 -23.71 13.70
CA GLU A 100 1.25 -25.04 13.10
C GLU A 100 0.27 -25.98 13.82
#